data_AF-A0A8D9ARI6-F1
#
_entry.id   AF-A0A8D9ARI6-F1
#
_cell.length_a   1.000
_cell.length_b   1.000
_cell.length_c   1.000
_cell.angle_alpha   90.00
_cell.angle_beta   90.00
_cell.angle_gamma   90.00
#
_symmetry.space_group_name_H-M   'P 1'
#
loop_
_entity.id
_entity.type
_entity.pdbx_description
1 polymer ?
#
loop_
_entity_poly.entity_id
_entity_poly.type
_entity_poly.pdbx_seq_one_letter_code
_entity_poly.pdbx_strand_id
1 'polypeptide(L)'
;MINLKKHLFLQKRIFSIDFIIKISATKIYSFVQMVWEKFQIKSLAEFSSFYLKTDVLLLADCFQNFRSLCFSIYQLDPAWYFTIPGLAFDAMLYFTNIKFFFI
;
A
#
# COMPACT_ATOMS: atom_id res chain seq x y z
N MET A 1 -15.57 11.88 41.92
CA MET A 1 -16.25 12.33 40.68
C MET A 1 -15.37 12.37 39.41
N ILE A 2 -14.07 12.02 39.47
CA ILE A 2 -13.14 12.15 38.32
C ILE A 2 -13.03 10.85 37.48
N ASN A 3 -13.14 9.66 38.10
CA ASN A 3 -13.05 8.38 37.38
C ASN A 3 -14.23 8.10 36.43
N LEU A 4 -15.45 8.54 36.77
CA LEU A 4 -16.63 8.39 35.90
C LEU A 4 -16.53 9.26 34.63
N LYS A 5 -15.94 10.47 34.70
CA LYS A 5 -15.72 11.31 33.51
C LYS A 5 -14.68 10.72 32.56
N LYS A 6 -13.60 10.11 33.08
CA LYS A 6 -12.63 9.37 32.25
C LYS A 6 -13.26 8.15 31.57
N HIS A 7 -14.07 7.38 32.28
CA HIS A 7 -14.77 6.22 31.72
C HIS A 7 -15.76 6.62 30.62
N LEU A 8 -16.55 7.68 30.83
CA LEU A 8 -17.46 8.21 29.81
C LEU A 8 -16.72 8.75 28.58
N PHE A 9 -15.54 9.34 28.77
CA PHE A 9 -14.72 9.87 27.69
C PHE A 9 -14.10 8.75 26.84
N LEU A 10 -13.66 7.65 27.46
CA LEU A 10 -13.19 6.46 26.75
C LEU A 10 -14.34 5.77 26.01
N GLN A 11 -15.52 5.63 26.62
CA GLN A 11 -16.72 5.08 25.97
C GLN A 11 -17.15 5.90 24.74
N LYS A 12 -17.09 7.23 24.82
CA LYS A 12 -17.38 8.11 23.67
C LYS A 12 -16.36 7.97 22.53
N ARG A 13 -15.07 7.80 22.85
CA ARG A 13 -14.04 7.54 21.83
C ARG A 13 -14.20 6.16 21.19
N ILE A 14 -14.47 5.12 21.97
CA ILE A 14 -14.69 3.75 21.48
C ILE A 14 -15.89 3.73 20.52
N PHE A 15 -17.01 4.35 20.89
CA PHE A 15 -18.19 4.45 20.02
C PHE A 15 -17.89 5.20 18.71
N SER A 16 -17.06 6.26 18.78
CA SER A 16 -16.66 7.02 17.58
C SER A 16 -15.75 6.20 16.65
N ILE A 17 -14.88 5.36 17.21
CA ILE A 17 -13.98 4.48 16.44
C ILE A 17 -14.77 3.34 15.80
N ASP A 18 -15.67 2.70 16.56
CA ASP A 18 -16.57 1.65 16.03
C ASP A 18 -17.45 2.20 14.90
N PHE A 19 -17.90 3.45 15.02
CA PHE A 19 -18.68 4.12 13.98
C PHE A 19 -17.84 4.38 12.72
N ILE A 20 -16.59 4.83 12.86
CA ILE A 20 -15.67 5.01 11.72
C ILE A 20 -15.37 3.67 11.04
N ILE A 21 -15.12 2.61 11.81
CA ILE A 21 -14.88 1.25 11.29
C ILE A 21 -16.15 0.73 10.59
N LYS A 22 -17.33 0.99 11.13
CA LYS A 22 -18.59 0.58 10.51
C LYS A 22 -18.88 1.36 9.22
N ILE A 23 -18.53 2.64 9.18
CA ILE A 23 -18.60 3.46 7.96
C ILE A 23 -17.61 2.97 6.90
N SER A 24 -16.39 2.59 7.28
CA SER A 24 -15.44 2.03 6.30
C SER A 24 -15.92 0.68 5.79
N ALA A 25 -16.44 -0.18 6.66
CA ALA A 25 -16.98 -1.49 6.29
C ALA A 25 -18.19 -1.37 5.33
N THR A 26 -19.12 -0.46 5.60
CA THR A 26 -20.28 -0.23 4.72
C THR A 26 -19.89 0.33 3.35
N LYS A 27 -18.90 1.23 3.29
CA LYS A 27 -18.34 1.74 2.03
C LYS A 27 -17.60 0.66 1.23
N ILE A 28 -16.83 -0.18 1.91
CA ILE A 28 -16.12 -1.30 1.26
C ILE A 28 -17.16 -2.30 0.72
N TYR A 29 -18.20 -2.60 1.49
CA TYR A 29 -19.26 -3.50 1.05
C TYR A 29 -19.99 -2.98 -0.20
N SER A 30 -20.38 -1.71 -0.23
CA SER A 30 -21.03 -1.13 -1.42
C SER A 30 -20.09 -1.08 -2.64
N PHE A 31 -18.81 -0.82 -2.43
CA PHE A 31 -17.81 -0.89 -3.49
C PHE A 31 -17.66 -2.31 -4.05
N VAL A 32 -17.55 -3.31 -3.18
CA VAL A 32 -17.48 -4.73 -3.56
C VAL A 32 -18.72 -5.15 -4.35
N GLN A 33 -19.91 -4.74 -3.91
CA GLN A 33 -21.16 -5.03 -4.62
C GLN A 33 -21.18 -4.40 -6.01
N MET A 34 -20.75 -3.14 -6.14
CA MET A 34 -20.64 -2.45 -7.43
C MET A 34 -19.67 -3.18 -8.38
N VAL A 35 -18.52 -3.63 -7.87
CA VAL A 35 -17.53 -4.41 -8.65
C VAL A 35 -18.13 -5.75 -9.06
N TRP A 36 -18.80 -6.44 -8.13
CA TRP A 36 -19.43 -7.73 -8.37
C TRP A 36 -20.46 -7.67 -9.49
N GLU A 37 -21.34 -6.66 -9.47
CA GLU A 37 -22.35 -6.43 -10.49
C GLU A 37 -21.73 -6.00 -11.82
N LYS A 38 -20.75 -5.09 -11.79
CA LYS A 38 -20.11 -4.53 -13.00
C LYS A 38 -19.31 -5.57 -13.78
N PHE A 39 -18.61 -6.47 -13.09
CA PHE A 39 -17.82 -7.54 -13.71
C PHE A 39 -18.59 -8.86 -13.84
N GLN A 40 -19.89 -8.87 -13.49
CA GLN A 40 -20.78 -10.04 -13.56
C GLN A 40 -20.19 -11.30 -12.92
N ILE A 41 -19.56 -11.14 -11.76
CA ILE A 41 -18.83 -12.21 -11.09
C ILE A 41 -19.83 -13.25 -10.57
N LYS A 42 -19.55 -14.54 -10.80
CA LYS A 42 -20.50 -15.62 -10.46
C LYS A 42 -20.12 -16.38 -9.20
N SER A 43 -18.85 -16.35 -8.82
CA SER A 43 -18.33 -17.11 -7.69
C SER A 43 -17.28 -16.33 -6.90
N LEU A 44 -17.12 -16.69 -5.62
CA LEU A 44 -16.10 -16.10 -4.76
C LEU A 44 -14.67 -16.39 -5.25
N ALA A 45 -14.46 -17.53 -5.91
CA ALA A 45 -13.16 -17.90 -6.48
C ALA A 45 -12.75 -16.96 -7.63
N GLU A 46 -13.71 -16.60 -8.49
CA GLU A 46 -13.53 -15.64 -9.58
C GLU A 46 -13.26 -14.23 -9.05
N PHE A 47 -13.98 -13.83 -7.99
CA PHE A 47 -13.72 -12.58 -7.29
C PHE A 47 -12.30 -12.53 -6.72
N SER A 48 -11.86 -13.57 -6.00
CA SER A 48 -10.51 -13.63 -5.43
C SER A 48 -9.43 -13.54 -6.52
N SER A 49 -9.62 -14.23 -7.64
CA SER A 49 -8.71 -14.18 -8.78
C SER A 49 -8.67 -12.79 -9.42
N PHE A 50 -9.81 -12.12 -9.53
CA PHE A 50 -9.91 -10.74 -10.00
C PHE A 50 -9.14 -9.78 -9.09
N TYR A 51 -9.31 -9.89 -7.77
CA TYR A 51 -8.58 -9.08 -6.79
C TYR A 51 -7.08 -9.27 -6.88
N LEU A 52 -6.63 -10.53 -6.93
CA LEU A 52 -5.21 -10.84 -7.08
C LEU A 52 -4.65 -10.23 -8.36
N LYS A 53 -5.39 -10.33 -9.46
CA LYS A 53 -4.99 -9.73 -10.74
C LYS A 53 -4.90 -8.21 -10.65
N THR A 54 -5.87 -7.55 -10.04
CA THR A 54 -5.83 -6.10 -9.86
C THR A 54 -4.67 -5.66 -8.98
N ASP A 55 -4.38 -6.39 -7.90
CA ASP A 55 -3.26 -6.07 -7.01
C ASP A 55 -1.91 -6.19 -7.73
N VAL A 56 -1.74 -7.26 -8.53
CA VAL A 56 -0.53 -7.45 -9.35
C VAL A 56 -0.40 -6.34 -10.40
N LEU A 57 -1.48 -5.96 -11.07
CA LEU A 57 -1.45 -4.89 -12.07
C LEU A 57 -1.13 -3.53 -11.45
N LEU A 58 -1.73 -3.20 -10.30
CA LEU A 58 -1.44 -1.97 -9.57
C LEU A 58 0.01 -1.93 -9.09
N LEU A 59 0.52 -3.05 -8.55
CA LEU A 59 1.90 -3.13 -8.11
C LEU A 59 2.87 -3.01 -9.31
N ALA A 60 2.54 -3.62 -10.44
CA ALA A 60 3.33 -3.52 -11.66
C ALA A 60 3.40 -2.08 -12.19
N ASP A 61 2.27 -1.35 -12.21
CA ASP A 61 2.23 0.05 -12.63
C ASP A 61 3.03 0.96 -11.69
N CYS A 62 2.86 0.80 -10.38
CA CYS A 62 3.67 1.48 -9.38
C CYS A 62 5.17 1.20 -9.56
N PHE A 63 5.55 -0.06 -9.79
CA PHE A 63 6.95 -0.46 -9.96
C PHE A 63 7.54 0.03 -11.29
N GLN A 64 6.74 0.06 -12.37
CA GLN A 64 7.14 0.62 -13.66
C GLN A 64 7.48 2.12 -13.51
N ASN A 65 6.62 2.87 -12.83
CA ASN A 65 6.84 4.30 -12.56
C ASN A 65 8.07 4.52 -11.68
N PHE A 66 8.25 3.69 -10.65
CA PHE A 66 9.44 3.73 -9.80
C PHE A 66 10.72 3.44 -10.59
N ARG A 67 10.71 2.41 -11.45
CA ARG A 67 11.84 2.06 -12.32
C ARG A 67 12.19 3.21 -13.25
N SER A 68 11.22 3.79 -13.96
CA SER A 68 11.44 4.96 -14.82
C SER A 68 12.04 6.14 -14.05
N LEU A 69 11.56 6.40 -12.83
CA LEU A 69 12.10 7.45 -11.96
C LEU A 69 13.56 7.18 -11.56
N CYS A 70 13.88 5.97 -11.09
CA CYS A 70 15.25 5.59 -10.73
C CYS A 70 16.21 5.69 -11.91
N PHE A 71 15.80 5.26 -13.10
CA PHE A 71 16.60 5.43 -14.32
C PHE A 71 16.84 6.90 -14.64
N SER A 72 15.83 7.76 -14.47
CA SER A 72 15.97 9.19 -14.78
C SER A 72 16.87 9.96 -13.81
N ILE A 73 16.86 9.60 -12.52
CA ILE A 73 17.58 10.35 -11.48
C ILE A 73 18.96 9.74 -11.19
N TYR A 74 19.01 8.42 -11.03
CA TYR A 74 20.20 7.72 -10.54
C TYR A 74 20.92 6.96 -11.65
N GLN A 75 20.30 6.78 -12.82
CA GLN A 75 20.77 5.87 -13.88
C GLN A 75 20.94 4.41 -13.40
N LEU A 76 20.30 4.07 -12.27
CA LEU A 76 20.31 2.75 -11.66
C LEU A 76 18.97 2.06 -11.89
N ASP A 77 19.03 0.76 -12.11
CA ASP A 77 17.85 -0.07 -12.32
C ASP A 77 17.46 -0.80 -11.02
N PRO A 78 16.31 -0.47 -10.41
CA PRO A 78 15.88 -1.11 -9.16
C PRO A 78 15.65 -2.62 -9.26
N ALA A 79 15.45 -3.20 -10.46
CA ALA A 79 15.24 -4.64 -10.59
C ALA A 79 16.51 -5.48 -10.36
N TRP A 80 17.69 -4.86 -10.35
CA TRP A 80 18.95 -5.54 -10.02
C TRP A 80 19.23 -5.59 -8.52
N TYR A 81 18.39 -4.93 -7.72
CA TYR A 81 18.57 -4.86 -6.28
C TYR A 81 17.53 -5.71 -5.55
N PHE A 82 17.99 -6.48 -4.57
CA PHE A 82 17.10 -7.26 -3.70
C PHE A 82 16.26 -6.38 -2.78
N THR A 83 16.78 -5.21 -2.40
CA THR A 83 16.11 -4.30 -1.46
C THR A 83 16.35 -2.83 -1.82
N ILE A 84 15.39 -1.97 -1.44
CA ILE A 84 15.47 -0.51 -1.67
C ILE A 84 16.65 0.14 -0.94
N PRO A 85 17.02 -0.25 0.31
CA PRO A 85 18.21 0.30 0.95
C PRO A 85 19.51 0.04 0.18
N GLY A 86 19.66 -1.12 -0.47
CA GLY A 86 20.82 -1.40 -1.33
C GLY A 86 20.89 -0.47 -2.54
N LEU A 87 19.75 -0.26 -3.22
CA LEU A 87 19.64 0.72 -4.30
C LEU A 87 19.96 2.15 -3.81
N ALA A 88 19.44 2.55 -2.65
CA ALA A 88 19.65 3.88 -2.10
C ALA A 88 21.11 4.11 -1.71
N PHE A 89 21.80 3.08 -1.23
CA PHE A 89 23.22 3.14 -0.93
C PHE A 89 24.05 3.37 -2.20
N ASP A 90 23.79 2.61 -3.27
CA ASP A 90 24.48 2.79 -4.54
C ASP A 90 24.15 4.14 -5.19
N ALA A 91 22.90 4.60 -5.09
CA ALA A 91 22.51 5.93 -5.52
C ALA A 91 23.29 7.02 -4.75
N MET A 92 23.45 6.87 -3.44
CA MET A 92 24.26 7.79 -2.62
C MET A 92 25.72 7.79 -3.07
N LEU A 93 26.32 6.63 -3.36
CA LEU A 93 27.68 6.54 -3.88
C LEU A 93 27.81 7.24 -5.25
N TYR A 94 26.84 7.05 -6.13
CA TYR A 94 26.78 7.70 -7.43
C TYR A 94 26.74 9.24 -7.29
N PHE A 95 25.89 9.79 -6.40
CA PHE A 95 25.85 11.25 -6.19
C PHE A 95 27.11 11.83 -5.56
N THR A 96 27.68 11.12 -4.59
CA THR A 96 28.84 11.61 -3.84
C THR A 96 30.16 11.39 -4.60
N ASN A 97 30.14 10.64 -5.71
CA ASN A 97 31.31 10.19 -6.46
C ASN A 97 32.34 9.44 -5.58
N ILE A 98 31.89 8.83 -4.47
CA ILE A 98 32.76 8.06 -3.58
C ILE A 98 32.76 6.62 -4.06
N LYS A 99 33.94 6.07 -4.37
CA LYS A 99 34.11 4.64 -4.62
C LYS A 99 34.48 3.95 -3.31
N PHE A 100 33.54 3.21 -2.73
CA PHE A 100 33.86 2.28 -1.64
C PHE A 100 34.36 0.96 -2.25
N PHE A 101 35.62 0.64 -1.99
CA PHE A 101 36.18 -0.67 -2.30
C PHE A 101 35.92 -1.57 -1.10
N PHE A 102 34.85 -2.36 -1.15
CA PHE A 102 34.74 -3.57 -0.33
C PHE A 102 34.62 -4.75 -1.30
N ILE A 103 35.56 -5.68 -1.11
CA ILE A 103 35.72 -7.02 -1.69
C ILE A 103 34.51 -7.58 -2.44
#